data_AF-A0A812Q814-F1
#
_entry.id   AF-A0A812Q814-F1
#
_cell.length_a   1.000
_cell.length_b   1.000
_cell.length_c   1.000
_cell.angle_alpha   90.00
_cell.angle_beta   90.00
_cell.angle_gamma   90.00
#
_symmetry.space_group_name_H-M   'P 1'
#
loop_
_entity.id
_entity.type
_entity.pdbx_description
1 polymer ?
#
loop_
_entity_poly.entity_id
_entity_poly.type
_entity_poly.pdbx_seq_one_letter_code
_entity_poly.pdbx_strand_id
1 'polypeptide(L)'
;MSAAVYAVHAARWARTNQRATIQDCSSLRRPSTFSRCTWATTPKSPKHYTDVVYNSFLKEWEQEQARLLSRCWRGRLKGLRQEVASRTKAVKQWTLRNPITTSSLAGLVSTVASDFLVQRYFEKRESTDLRRSAIMGFFGLSYIGFLQHFLYTGFWPMFLKASRLTGPKAVVFQVFGDQGIYMPCAYLPVFYTVKEMAGPTGLFITAPEAAVAGVARYWQNVTSDLQLCYCYWLPMQGISFSLIPTALRVVFMSAASLGWQLGLGAAMLRSSGG
;
A
#
# COMPACT_ATOMS: atom_id res chain seq x y z
N MET A 1 12.78 13.78 -38.53
CA MET A 1 12.76 15.25 -38.35
C MET A 1 11.47 15.62 -37.64
N SER A 2 11.53 16.27 -36.48
CA SER A 2 10.33 16.58 -35.69
C SER A 2 9.51 17.68 -36.37
N ALA A 3 8.18 17.68 -36.16
CA ALA A 3 7.28 18.68 -36.74
C ALA A 3 7.63 20.13 -36.35
N ALA A 4 8.38 20.33 -35.26
CA ALA A 4 8.95 21.63 -34.91
C ALA A 4 9.94 22.15 -35.96
N VAL A 5 10.74 21.26 -36.57
CA VAL A 5 11.64 21.61 -37.68
C VAL A 5 10.82 22.03 -38.91
N TYR A 6 9.70 21.35 -39.18
CA TYR A 6 8.81 21.70 -40.28
C TYR A 6 8.10 23.05 -40.06
N ALA A 7 7.64 23.32 -38.83
CA ALA A 7 6.99 24.59 -38.48
C ALA A 7 7.97 25.77 -38.52
N VAL A 8 9.21 25.57 -38.06
CA VAL A 8 10.27 26.58 -38.16
C VAL A 8 10.63 26.83 -39.62
N HIS A 9 10.76 25.79 -40.45
CA HIS A 9 11.01 25.96 -41.89
C HIS A 9 9.85 26.64 -42.61
N ALA A 10 8.61 26.29 -42.30
CA ALA A 10 7.42 26.93 -42.89
C ALA A 10 7.28 28.39 -42.46
N ALA A 11 7.54 28.71 -41.19
CA ALA A 11 7.52 30.08 -40.68
C ALA A 11 8.67 30.92 -41.25
N ARG A 12 9.86 30.32 -41.46
CA ARG A 12 11.00 30.99 -42.10
C ARG A 12 10.71 31.26 -43.58
N TRP A 13 10.18 30.26 -44.28
CA TRP A 13 9.75 30.35 -45.68
C TRP A 13 8.69 31.44 -45.90
N ALA A 14 7.66 31.47 -45.06
CA ALA A 14 6.60 32.49 -45.10
C ALA A 14 7.11 33.91 -44.80
N ARG A 15 8.18 34.04 -43.98
CA ARG A 15 8.78 35.34 -43.65
C ARG A 15 9.64 35.90 -44.80
N THR A 16 10.36 35.04 -45.52
CA THR A 16 11.17 35.46 -46.68
C THR A 16 10.35 35.72 -47.94
N ASN A 17 9.20 35.06 -48.10
CA ASN A 17 8.38 35.17 -49.32
C ASN A 17 7.08 35.94 -49.09
N GLN A 18 7.18 37.24 -48.76
CA GLN A 18 6.02 38.14 -48.66
C GLN A 18 5.28 38.40 -50.00
N ARG A 19 5.62 37.70 -51.09
CA ARG A 19 4.95 37.77 -52.40
C ARG A 19 4.68 36.39 -53.01
N ALA A 20 4.32 35.39 -52.21
CA ALA A 20 3.80 34.15 -52.76
C ALA A 20 2.29 34.28 -53.03
N THR A 21 1.90 34.28 -54.31
CA THR A 21 0.51 34.07 -54.74
C THR A 21 0.15 32.59 -54.63
N ILE A 22 -1.16 32.30 -54.52
CA ILE A 22 -1.76 30.96 -54.25
C ILE A 22 -1.24 29.83 -55.18
N GLN A 23 -0.63 30.15 -56.32
CA GLN A 23 -0.10 29.20 -57.28
C GLN A 23 1.12 28.42 -56.78
N ASP A 24 1.95 28.99 -55.89
CA ASP A 24 3.19 28.35 -55.44
C ASP A 24 2.97 27.15 -54.49
N CYS A 25 1.84 27.12 -53.78
CA CYS A 25 1.49 26.03 -52.86
C CYS A 25 1.07 24.73 -53.58
N SER A 26 0.82 24.76 -54.89
CA SER A 26 0.40 23.59 -55.67
C SER A 26 1.54 22.59 -55.95
N SER A 27 2.80 23.00 -55.75
CA SER A 27 3.98 22.16 -55.98
C SER A 27 4.32 21.22 -54.81
N LEU A 28 3.73 21.43 -53.62
CA LEU A 28 3.93 20.57 -52.45
C LEU A 28 3.01 19.34 -52.52
N ARG A 29 3.45 18.29 -53.23
CA ARG A 29 2.77 17.00 -53.30
C ARG A 29 2.76 16.28 -51.93
N ARG A 30 1.63 16.43 -51.21
CA ARG A 30 0.98 15.52 -50.21
C ARG A 30 1.78 15.13 -48.93
N PRO A 31 1.11 15.03 -47.75
CA PRO A 31 0.11 13.99 -47.46
C PRO A 31 -1.29 14.51 -47.07
N SER A 32 -2.25 13.59 -47.08
CA SER A 32 -3.72 13.68 -47.07
C SER A 32 -4.41 14.39 -45.89
N THR A 33 -3.74 15.25 -45.13
CA THR A 33 -4.31 15.87 -43.93
C THR A 33 -4.98 17.23 -44.19
N PHE A 34 -4.72 17.87 -45.34
CA PHE A 34 -5.19 19.24 -45.62
C PHE A 34 -6.57 19.34 -46.30
N SER A 35 -7.26 18.23 -46.56
CA SER A 35 -8.50 18.22 -47.36
C SER A 35 -9.76 18.68 -46.60
N ARG A 36 -9.66 19.24 -45.39
CA ARG A 36 -10.82 19.70 -44.60
C ARG A 36 -10.74 21.15 -44.09
N CYS A 37 -9.95 22.02 -44.71
CA CYS A 37 -10.20 23.45 -44.59
C CYS A 37 -11.32 23.83 -45.57
N THR A 38 -12.57 23.88 -45.10
CA THR A 38 -13.67 24.48 -45.84
C THR A 38 -13.39 25.96 -46.05
N TRP A 39 -13.14 26.35 -47.30
CA TRP A 39 -12.83 27.71 -47.75
C TRP A 39 -14.08 28.61 -47.77
N ALA A 40 -14.77 28.78 -46.64
CA ALA A 40 -16.03 29.54 -46.59
C ALA A 40 -15.87 31.05 -46.27
N THR A 41 -14.66 31.57 -46.12
CA THR A 41 -14.46 33.02 -45.87
C THR A 41 -13.28 33.55 -46.68
N THR A 42 -13.55 34.40 -47.66
CA THR A 42 -12.55 35.24 -48.31
C THR A 42 -11.92 36.15 -47.25
N PRO A 43 -10.59 36.11 -47.03
CA PRO A 43 -9.97 36.86 -45.94
C PRO A 43 -9.98 38.36 -46.28
N LYS A 44 -10.53 39.18 -45.37
CA LYS A 44 -10.56 40.65 -45.52
C LYS A 44 -9.17 41.31 -45.42
N SER A 45 -8.16 40.60 -44.91
CA SER A 45 -6.76 41.06 -44.88
C SER A 45 -5.77 39.89 -44.69
N PRO A 46 -4.48 40.04 -45.08
CA PRO A 46 -3.46 39.02 -44.90
C PRO A 46 -3.26 38.57 -43.45
N LYS A 47 -3.42 39.47 -42.47
CA LYS A 47 -3.33 39.17 -41.03
C LYS A 47 -4.45 38.22 -40.56
N HIS A 48 -5.67 38.41 -41.07
CA HIS A 48 -6.80 37.57 -40.69
C HIS A 48 -6.64 36.13 -41.19
N TYR A 49 -6.06 35.95 -42.39
CA TYR A 49 -5.76 34.62 -42.92
C TYR A 49 -4.70 33.88 -42.11
N THR A 50 -3.62 34.58 -41.71
CA THR A 50 -2.56 33.97 -40.89
C THR A 50 -3.08 33.53 -39.52
N ASP A 51 -3.96 34.31 -38.91
CA ASP A 51 -4.51 34.00 -37.58
C ASP A 51 -5.47 32.80 -37.62
N VAL A 52 -6.32 32.70 -38.65
CA VAL A 52 -7.25 31.57 -38.80
C VAL A 52 -6.50 30.26 -39.08
N VAL A 53 -5.50 30.30 -39.95
CA VAL A 53 -4.68 29.12 -40.28
C VAL A 53 -3.83 28.70 -39.07
N TYR A 54 -3.22 29.66 -38.37
CA TYR A 54 -2.40 29.38 -37.18
C TYR A 54 -3.23 28.77 -36.05
N ASN A 55 -4.40 29.34 -35.73
CA ASN A 55 -5.27 28.82 -34.67
C ASN A 55 -5.84 27.43 -34.99
N SER A 56 -6.16 27.15 -36.26
CA SER A 56 -6.62 25.83 -36.68
C SER A 56 -5.50 24.79 -36.55
N PHE A 57 -4.29 25.15 -36.99
CA PHE A 57 -3.12 24.30 -36.85
C PHE A 57 -2.74 24.05 -35.38
N LEU A 58 -2.84 25.07 -34.53
CA LEU A 58 -2.56 24.96 -33.10
C LEU A 58 -3.53 23.99 -32.41
N LYS A 59 -4.83 24.07 -32.73
CA LYS A 59 -5.83 23.13 -32.19
C LYS A 59 -5.60 21.69 -32.64
N GLU A 60 -5.27 21.48 -33.91
CA GLU A 60 -4.94 20.14 -34.42
C GLU A 60 -3.68 19.59 -33.75
N TRP A 61 -2.66 20.44 -33.57
CA TRP A 61 -1.44 20.09 -32.86
C TRP A 61 -1.71 19.68 -31.40
N GLU A 62 -2.49 20.47 -30.66
CA GLU A 62 -2.87 20.16 -29.27
C GLU A 62 -3.67 18.85 -29.16
N GLN A 63 -4.62 18.62 -30.08
CA GLN A 63 -5.38 17.36 -30.13
C GLN A 63 -4.47 16.16 -30.40
N GLU A 64 -3.50 16.28 -31.30
CA GLU A 64 -2.58 15.20 -31.62
C GLU A 64 -1.61 14.94 -30.46
N GLN A 65 -1.09 15.98 -29.80
CA GLN A 65 -0.30 15.83 -28.59
C GLN A 65 -1.10 15.13 -27.47
N ALA A 66 -2.36 15.52 -27.25
CA ALA A 66 -3.23 14.86 -26.28
C ALA A 66 -3.47 13.38 -26.64
N ARG A 67 -3.66 13.04 -27.93
CA ARG A 67 -3.78 11.64 -28.39
C ARG A 67 -2.50 10.85 -28.15
N LEU A 68 -1.34 11.39 -28.50
CA LEU A 68 -0.03 10.74 -28.30
C LEU A 68 0.25 10.53 -26.81
N LEU A 69 0.03 11.55 -25.97
CA LEU A 69 0.15 11.44 -24.52
C LEU A 69 -0.79 10.35 -23.98
N SER A 70 -2.06 10.34 -24.40
CA SER A 70 -3.01 9.31 -23.93
C SER A 70 -2.61 7.88 -24.35
N ARG A 71 -1.99 7.70 -25.52
CA ARG A 71 -1.46 6.40 -25.96
C ARG A 71 -0.23 5.99 -25.16
N CYS A 72 0.71 6.91 -24.91
CA CYS A 72 1.87 6.67 -24.06
C CYS A 72 1.46 6.31 -22.62
N TRP A 73 0.52 7.05 -22.05
CA TRP A 73 -0.03 6.78 -20.71
C TRP A 73 -0.72 5.42 -20.64
N ARG A 74 -1.56 5.06 -21.62
CA ARG A 74 -2.19 3.72 -21.68
C ARG A 74 -1.17 2.60 -21.81
N GLY A 75 -0.12 2.79 -22.60
CA GLY A 75 0.98 1.83 -22.74
C GLY A 75 1.74 1.63 -21.43
N ARG A 76 2.14 2.73 -20.77
CA ARG A 76 2.83 2.71 -19.47
C ARG A 76 1.96 2.08 -18.38
N LEU A 77 0.67 2.40 -18.31
CA LEU A 77 -0.28 1.79 -17.37
C LEU A 77 -0.44 0.29 -17.59
N LYS A 78 -0.52 -0.17 -18.85
CA LYS A 78 -0.56 -1.61 -19.17
C LYS A 78 0.72 -2.32 -18.74
N GLY A 79 1.89 -1.72 -19.01
CA GLY A 79 3.18 -2.24 -18.56
C GLY A 79 3.28 -2.37 -17.04
N LEU A 80 2.92 -1.30 -16.32
CA LEU A 80 2.86 -1.30 -14.85
C LEU A 80 1.92 -2.39 -14.31
N ARG A 81 0.73 -2.56 -14.89
CA ARG A 81 -0.21 -3.63 -14.48
C ARG A 81 0.39 -5.02 -14.68
N GLN A 82 1.06 -5.26 -15.81
CA GLN A 82 1.70 -6.54 -16.08
C GLN A 82 2.87 -6.80 -15.13
N GLU A 83 3.68 -5.78 -14.83
CA GLU A 83 4.79 -5.88 -13.88
C GLU A 83 4.29 -6.13 -12.45
N VAL A 84 3.26 -5.40 -12.01
CA VAL A 84 2.64 -5.64 -10.70
C VAL A 84 2.06 -7.05 -10.64
N ALA A 85 1.39 -7.52 -11.68
CA ALA A 85 0.84 -8.88 -11.73
C ALA A 85 1.94 -9.95 -11.67
N SER A 86 3.05 -9.78 -12.41
CA SER A 86 4.16 -10.73 -12.42
C SER A 86 4.88 -10.78 -11.06
N ARG A 87 5.16 -9.61 -10.47
CA ARG A 87 5.72 -9.50 -9.11
C ARG A 87 4.79 -10.13 -8.07
N THR A 88 3.49 -9.87 -8.14
CA THR A 88 2.49 -10.45 -7.21
C THR A 88 2.48 -11.97 -7.29
N LYS A 89 2.57 -12.54 -8.50
CA LYS A 89 2.65 -13.99 -8.70
C LYS A 89 3.94 -14.57 -8.11
N ALA A 90 5.07 -13.90 -8.34
CA ALA A 90 6.36 -14.31 -7.79
C ALA A 90 6.38 -14.25 -6.25
N VAL A 91 5.86 -13.18 -5.65
CA VAL A 91 5.73 -13.04 -4.20
C VAL A 91 4.84 -14.16 -3.64
N LYS A 92 3.67 -14.39 -4.23
CA LYS A 92 2.78 -15.48 -3.81
C LYS A 92 3.49 -16.84 -3.87
N GLN A 93 4.20 -17.13 -4.96
CA GLN A 93 4.93 -18.39 -5.10
C GLN A 93 6.05 -18.52 -4.06
N TRP A 94 6.80 -17.45 -3.80
CA TRP A 94 7.84 -17.45 -2.79
C TRP A 94 7.26 -17.67 -1.39
N THR A 95 6.14 -17.01 -1.06
CA THR A 95 5.47 -17.19 0.23
C THR A 95 4.98 -18.61 0.45
N LEU A 96 4.43 -19.25 -0.58
CA LEU A 96 4.00 -20.65 -0.49
C LEU A 96 5.19 -21.62 -0.35
N ARG A 97 6.37 -21.26 -0.88
CA ARG A 97 7.60 -22.07 -0.75
C ARG A 97 8.34 -21.84 0.57
N ASN A 98 8.26 -20.62 1.11
CA ASN A 98 8.97 -20.21 2.34
C ASN A 98 7.98 -19.60 3.36
N PRO A 99 6.96 -20.36 3.80
CA PRO A 99 5.86 -19.80 4.58
C PRO A 99 6.28 -19.33 5.97
N ILE A 100 7.21 -20.03 6.63
CA ILE A 100 7.77 -19.63 7.93
C ILE A 100 8.57 -18.34 7.80
N THR A 101 9.54 -18.31 6.87
CA THR A 101 10.37 -17.12 6.63
C THR A 101 9.52 -15.90 6.30
N THR A 102 8.50 -16.07 5.45
CA THR A 102 7.57 -14.98 5.13
C THR A 102 6.84 -14.49 6.37
N SER A 103 6.34 -15.41 7.19
CA SER A 103 5.58 -15.08 8.40
C SER A 103 6.46 -14.36 9.43
N SER A 104 7.68 -14.87 9.67
CA SER A 104 8.70 -14.25 10.51
C SER A 104 9.06 -12.84 10.06
N LEU A 105 9.32 -12.64 8.76
CA LEU A 105 9.64 -11.32 8.23
C LEU A 105 8.43 -10.37 8.28
N ALA A 106 7.23 -10.85 7.98
CA ALA A 106 6.01 -10.04 8.08
C ALA A 106 5.75 -9.59 9.51
N GLY A 107 5.95 -10.47 10.51
CA GLY A 107 5.89 -10.13 11.92
C GLY A 107 6.92 -9.08 12.31
N LEU A 108 8.20 -9.30 11.98
CA LEU A 108 9.30 -8.35 12.22
C LEU A 108 9.00 -6.96 11.64
N VAL A 109 8.67 -6.91 10.34
CA VAL A 109 8.43 -5.64 9.64
C VAL A 109 7.23 -4.93 10.24
N SER A 110 6.14 -5.65 10.54
CA SER A 110 4.94 -5.06 11.12
C SER A 110 5.19 -4.47 12.50
N THR A 111 5.86 -5.18 13.40
CA THR A 111 6.11 -4.67 14.76
C THR A 111 7.08 -3.50 14.76
N VAL A 112 8.15 -3.57 13.95
CA VAL A 112 9.09 -2.45 13.79
C VAL A 112 8.38 -1.24 13.20
N ALA A 113 7.67 -1.39 12.07
CA ALA A 113 6.97 -0.27 11.44
C ALA A 113 5.90 0.34 12.36
N SER A 114 5.17 -0.49 13.11
CA SER A 114 4.21 -0.06 14.12
C SER A 114 4.88 0.77 15.21
N ASP A 115 6.02 0.32 15.71
CA ASP A 115 6.75 1.00 16.76
C ASP A 115 7.33 2.34 16.28
N PHE A 116 7.91 2.38 15.08
CA PHE A 116 8.35 3.63 14.45
C PHE A 116 7.20 4.63 14.28
N LEU A 117 6.03 4.16 13.81
CA LEU A 117 4.84 4.98 13.67
C LEU A 117 4.42 5.57 15.03
N VAL A 118 4.37 4.74 16.07
CA VAL A 118 4.02 5.20 17.42
C VAL A 118 5.01 6.22 17.95
N GLN A 119 6.31 5.93 17.89
CA GLN A 119 7.34 6.82 18.41
C GLN A 119 7.39 8.17 17.68
N ARG A 120 7.28 8.18 16.35
CA ARG A 120 7.43 9.40 15.54
C ARG A 120 6.15 10.21 15.44
N TYR A 121 5.02 9.54 15.26
CA TYR A 121 3.77 10.22 14.93
C TYR A 121 2.90 10.48 16.17
N PHE A 122 2.75 9.47 17.03
CA PHE A 122 1.87 9.59 18.20
C PHE A 122 2.59 10.16 19.42
N GLU A 123 3.80 9.66 19.72
CA GLU A 123 4.61 10.16 20.85
C GLU A 123 5.43 11.41 20.49
N LYS A 124 5.51 11.77 19.19
CA LYS A 124 6.24 12.94 18.66
C LYS A 124 7.70 13.05 19.17
N ARG A 125 8.39 11.91 19.32
CA ARG A 125 9.79 11.91 19.75
C ARG A 125 10.70 12.45 18.66
N GLU A 126 11.67 13.29 19.04
CA GLU A 126 12.70 13.80 18.12
C GLU A 126 13.66 12.70 17.65
N SER A 127 13.99 11.76 18.54
CA SER A 127 14.84 10.60 18.27
C SER A 127 14.07 9.29 18.42
N THR A 128 14.37 8.31 17.56
CA THR A 128 13.80 6.96 17.67
C THR A 128 14.62 6.15 18.66
N ASP A 129 13.96 5.53 19.63
CA ASP A 129 14.51 4.49 20.48
C ASP A 129 14.62 3.17 19.70
N LEU A 130 15.82 2.93 19.16
CA LEU A 130 16.12 1.71 18.40
C LEU A 130 16.16 0.45 19.27
N ARG A 131 16.41 0.57 20.58
CA ARG A 131 16.38 -0.57 21.52
C ARG A 131 14.96 -1.08 21.64
N ARG A 132 13.99 -0.19 21.87
CA ARG A 132 12.56 -0.51 21.87
C ARG A 132 12.14 -1.15 20.57
N SER A 133 12.53 -0.59 19.42
CA SER A 133 12.22 -1.18 18.11
C SER A 133 12.87 -2.55 17.90
N ALA A 134 14.07 -2.79 18.42
CA ALA A 134 14.74 -4.10 18.35
C ALA A 134 14.02 -5.15 19.20
N ILE A 135 13.60 -4.81 20.42
CA ILE A 135 12.81 -5.70 21.30
C ILE A 135 11.47 -6.06 20.62
N MET A 136 10.75 -5.05 20.12
CA MET A 136 9.50 -5.25 19.39
C MET A 136 9.71 -6.04 18.09
N GLY A 137 10.82 -5.80 17.40
CA GLY A 137 11.21 -6.54 16.20
C GLY A 137 11.47 -8.01 16.49
N PHE A 138 12.21 -8.32 17.57
CA PHE A 138 12.45 -9.69 18.01
C PHE A 138 11.14 -10.40 18.38
N PHE A 139 10.24 -9.73 19.10
CA PHE A 139 8.89 -10.24 19.39
C PHE A 139 8.09 -10.50 18.11
N GLY A 140 8.15 -9.57 17.15
CA GLY A 140 7.52 -9.73 15.83
C GLY A 140 8.07 -10.92 15.05
N LEU A 141 9.38 -11.12 15.05
CA LEU A 141 10.04 -12.21 14.33
C LEU A 141 9.73 -13.57 14.95
N SER A 142 9.91 -13.69 16.27
CA SER A 142 9.87 -14.96 17.00
C SER A 142 8.45 -15.37 17.40
N TYR A 143 7.67 -14.44 17.97
CA TYR A 143 6.36 -14.76 18.51
C TYR A 143 5.27 -14.60 17.43
N ILE A 144 5.09 -13.39 16.90
CA ILE A 144 4.06 -13.09 15.90
C ILE A 144 4.32 -13.87 14.61
N GLY A 145 5.57 -13.90 14.18
CA GLY A 145 5.94 -14.44 12.89
C GLY A 145 6.14 -15.96 12.92
N PHE A 146 7.01 -16.46 13.79
CA PHE A 146 7.34 -17.88 13.86
C PHE A 146 6.33 -18.69 14.68
N LEU A 147 6.12 -18.39 15.97
CA LEU A 147 5.24 -19.19 16.83
C LEU A 147 3.78 -19.18 16.33
N GLN A 148 3.25 -18.01 15.99
CA GLN A 148 1.88 -17.89 15.49
C GLN A 148 1.69 -18.61 14.14
N HIS A 149 2.75 -18.72 13.33
CA HIS A 149 2.72 -19.54 12.12
C HIS A 149 2.42 -21.00 12.47
N PHE A 150 3.16 -21.59 13.42
CA PHE A 150 2.90 -22.96 13.86
C PHE A 150 1.51 -23.14 14.45
N LEU A 151 0.99 -22.14 15.16
CA LEU A 151 -0.38 -22.19 15.67
C LEU A 151 -1.40 -22.26 14.53
N TYR A 152 -1.23 -21.44 13.50
CA TYR A 152 -2.22 -21.30 12.42
C TYR A 152 -2.12 -22.36 11.33
N THR A 153 -0.92 -22.87 11.09
CA THR A 153 -0.67 -23.88 10.04
C THR A 153 -0.58 -25.31 10.58
N GLY A 154 -0.24 -25.47 11.85
CA GLY A 154 -0.10 -26.78 12.52
C GLY A 154 -1.18 -27.03 13.57
N PHE A 155 -1.17 -26.26 14.66
CA PHE A 155 -1.96 -26.54 15.87
C PHE A 155 -3.47 -26.52 15.61
N TRP A 156 -4.03 -25.42 15.10
CA TRP A 156 -5.47 -25.33 14.86
C TRP A 156 -5.97 -26.32 13.80
N PRO A 157 -5.28 -26.52 12.65
CA PRO A 157 -5.66 -27.56 11.70
C PRO A 157 -5.63 -28.98 12.29
N MET A 158 -4.68 -29.29 13.18
CA MET A 158 -4.63 -30.58 13.87
C MET A 158 -5.88 -30.79 14.74
N PHE A 159 -6.26 -29.80 15.55
CA PHE A 159 -7.47 -29.86 16.39
C PHE A 159 -8.75 -29.95 15.55
N LEU A 160 -8.85 -29.25 14.43
CA LEU A 160 -10.00 -29.36 13.53
C LEU A 160 -10.14 -30.78 12.95
N LYS A 161 -9.02 -31.40 12.55
CA LYS A 161 -9.02 -32.78 12.06
C LYS A 161 -9.48 -33.75 13.15
N ALA A 162 -8.97 -33.59 14.37
CA ALA A 162 -9.34 -34.44 15.51
C ALA A 162 -10.82 -34.29 15.91
N SER A 163 -11.34 -33.06 15.91
CA SER A 163 -12.74 -32.76 16.26
C SER A 163 -13.74 -32.97 15.13
N ARG A 164 -13.27 -33.24 13.90
CA ARG A 164 -14.09 -33.40 12.68
C ARG A 164 -14.97 -32.19 12.37
N LEU A 165 -14.60 -31.01 12.87
CA LEU A 165 -15.32 -29.76 12.60
C LEU A 165 -15.00 -29.24 11.20
N THR A 166 -16.04 -28.83 10.48
CA THR A 166 -15.92 -28.29 9.11
C THR A 166 -16.80 -27.04 8.93
N GLY A 167 -16.55 -26.30 7.85
CA GLY A 167 -17.35 -25.13 7.47
C GLY A 167 -17.37 -24.03 8.55
N PRO A 168 -18.50 -23.33 8.74
CA PRO A 168 -18.60 -22.23 9.70
C PRO A 168 -18.29 -22.63 11.16
N LYS A 169 -18.62 -23.88 11.55
CA LYS A 169 -18.35 -24.37 12.91
C LYS A 169 -16.85 -24.46 13.19
N ALA A 170 -16.06 -24.85 12.19
CA ALA A 170 -14.60 -24.88 12.29
C ALA A 170 -14.02 -23.46 12.49
N VAL A 171 -14.55 -22.47 11.77
CA VAL A 171 -14.14 -21.06 11.92
C VAL A 171 -14.45 -20.55 13.32
N VAL A 172 -15.68 -20.75 13.81
CA VAL A 172 -16.07 -20.34 15.17
C VAL A 172 -15.18 -20.99 16.23
N PHE A 173 -14.88 -22.30 16.08
CA PHE A 173 -13.98 -23.00 16.98
C PHE A 173 -12.56 -22.41 16.98
N GLN A 174 -12.01 -22.10 15.80
CA GLN A 174 -10.68 -21.48 15.69
C GLN A 174 -10.65 -20.06 16.27
N VAL A 175 -11.67 -19.25 15.99
CA VAL A 175 -11.80 -17.90 16.55
C VAL A 175 -11.91 -17.97 18.08
N PHE A 176 -12.73 -18.88 18.61
CA PHE A 176 -12.87 -19.06 20.06
C PHE A 176 -11.57 -19.56 20.70
N GLY A 177 -10.89 -20.54 20.09
CA GLY A 177 -9.59 -21.01 20.58
C GLY A 177 -8.53 -19.93 20.57
N ASP A 178 -8.46 -19.13 19.50
CA ASP A 178 -7.48 -18.06 19.37
C ASP A 178 -7.78 -16.86 20.28
N GLN A 179 -9.02 -16.36 20.27
CA GLN A 179 -9.40 -15.12 20.96
C GLN A 179 -9.88 -15.36 22.40
N GLY A 180 -10.51 -16.51 22.66
CA GLY A 180 -11.06 -16.86 23.97
C GLY A 180 -10.05 -17.56 24.89
N ILE A 181 -9.04 -18.25 24.33
CA ILE A 181 -8.07 -19.01 25.12
C ILE A 181 -6.65 -18.50 24.88
N TYR A 182 -6.15 -18.62 23.65
CA TYR A 182 -4.75 -18.29 23.36
C TYR A 182 -4.43 -16.81 23.63
N MET A 183 -5.31 -15.89 23.21
CA MET A 183 -5.09 -14.46 23.38
C MET A 183 -5.00 -14.04 24.86
N PRO A 184 -5.99 -14.34 25.74
CA PRO A 184 -5.89 -13.99 27.15
C PRO A 184 -4.84 -14.80 27.90
N CYS A 185 -4.71 -16.10 27.64
CA CYS A 185 -3.85 -16.95 28.49
C CYS A 185 -2.38 -16.97 28.08
N ALA A 186 -2.05 -16.64 26.83
CA ALA A 186 -0.68 -16.72 26.32
C ALA A 186 -0.21 -15.43 25.66
N TYR A 187 -0.98 -14.87 24.70
CA TYR A 187 -0.53 -13.70 23.94
C TYR A 187 -0.39 -12.46 24.82
N LEU A 188 -1.46 -12.06 25.52
CA LEU A 188 -1.47 -10.80 26.28
C LEU A 188 -0.46 -10.79 27.43
N PRO A 189 -0.30 -11.84 28.26
CA PRO A 189 0.73 -11.89 29.29
C PRO A 189 2.16 -11.70 28.72
N VAL A 190 2.45 -12.35 27.59
CA VAL A 190 3.75 -12.22 26.92
C VAL A 190 3.92 -10.83 26.32
N PHE A 191 2.89 -10.29 25.66
CA PHE A 191 2.90 -8.95 25.11
C PHE A 191 3.16 -7.88 26.19
N TYR A 192 2.50 -8.00 27.33
CA TYR A 192 2.71 -7.12 28.49
C TYR A 192 4.15 -7.22 29.02
N THR A 193 4.70 -8.42 29.10
CA THR A 193 6.10 -8.64 29.48
C THR A 193 7.04 -7.92 28.52
N VAL A 194 6.84 -8.09 27.20
CA VAL A 194 7.64 -7.43 26.16
C VAL A 194 7.49 -5.90 26.23
N LYS A 195 6.28 -5.40 26.51
CA LYS A 195 6.01 -3.97 26.69
C LYS A 195 6.79 -3.39 27.87
N GLU A 196 6.86 -4.09 29.00
CA GLU A 196 7.67 -3.67 30.15
C GLU A 196 9.18 -3.69 29.83
N MET A 197 9.66 -4.72 29.12
CA MET A 197 11.07 -4.76 28.65
C MET A 197 11.42 -3.56 27.76
N ALA A 198 10.45 -3.10 26.96
CA ALA A 198 10.61 -2.03 25.99
C ALA A 198 10.28 -0.62 26.55
N GLY A 199 9.91 -0.52 27.84
CA GLY A 199 9.45 0.71 28.47
C GLY A 199 10.52 1.82 28.64
N PRO A 200 10.08 3.06 28.93
CA PRO A 200 10.92 4.27 28.94
C PRO A 200 11.95 4.32 30.09
N THR A 201 11.84 3.47 31.11
CA THR A 201 12.77 3.49 32.25
C THR A 201 14.17 2.98 31.91
N GLY A 202 14.40 2.39 30.73
CA GLY A 202 15.76 2.06 30.23
C GLY A 202 16.57 1.09 31.10
N LEU A 203 16.06 0.70 32.27
CA LEU A 203 16.67 -0.28 33.13
C LEU A 203 16.62 -1.61 32.41
N PHE A 204 17.74 -2.30 32.48
CA PHE A 204 17.83 -3.74 32.27
C PHE A 204 16.98 -4.42 33.35
N ILE A 205 15.67 -4.26 33.28
CA ILE A 205 14.74 -5.11 33.98
C ILE A 205 15.09 -6.49 33.44
N THR A 206 15.64 -7.32 34.32
CA THR A 206 15.95 -8.70 33.96
C THR A 206 14.66 -9.32 33.41
N ALA A 207 14.75 -10.21 32.42
CA ALA A 207 13.55 -10.84 31.85
C ALA A 207 12.55 -11.36 32.92
N PRO A 208 12.99 -11.88 34.10
CA PRO A 208 12.10 -12.22 35.20
C PRO A 208 11.31 -11.06 35.80
N GLU A 209 11.96 -9.93 36.10
CA GLU A 209 11.27 -8.76 36.68
C GLU A 209 10.24 -8.17 35.71
N ALA A 210 10.55 -8.16 34.42
CA ALA A 210 9.63 -7.66 33.40
C ALA A 210 8.43 -8.59 33.24
N ALA A 211 8.63 -9.89 33.41
CA ALA A 211 7.54 -10.88 33.40
C ALA A 211 6.61 -10.67 34.59
N VAL A 212 7.15 -10.50 35.81
CA VAL A 212 6.33 -10.26 37.00
C VAL A 212 5.54 -8.96 36.87
N ALA A 213 6.19 -7.86 36.48
CA ALA A 213 5.53 -6.56 36.31
C ALA A 213 4.49 -6.60 35.16
N GLY A 214 4.83 -7.23 34.04
CA GLY A 214 3.96 -7.37 32.88
C GLY A 214 2.71 -8.17 33.20
N VAL A 215 2.85 -9.33 33.83
CA VAL A 215 1.71 -10.17 34.22
C VAL A 215 0.83 -9.48 35.25
N ALA A 216 1.41 -8.79 36.24
CA ALA A 216 0.63 -8.02 37.21
C ALA A 216 -0.19 -6.91 36.54
N ARG A 217 0.41 -6.15 35.61
CA ARG A 217 -0.30 -5.12 34.84
C ARG A 217 -1.36 -5.70 33.90
N TYR A 218 -1.10 -6.86 33.31
CA TYR A 218 -2.10 -7.55 32.50
C TYR A 218 -3.36 -7.85 33.33
N TRP A 219 -3.21 -8.43 34.53
CA TRP A 219 -4.37 -8.74 35.37
C TRP A 219 -5.16 -7.52 35.84
N GLN A 220 -4.50 -6.37 35.99
CA GLN A 220 -5.17 -5.12 36.32
C GLN A 220 -6.02 -4.57 35.16
N ASN A 221 -5.59 -4.80 33.92
CA ASN A 221 -6.19 -4.20 32.71
C ASN A 221 -6.93 -5.22 31.83
N VAL A 222 -6.99 -6.50 32.23
CA VAL A 222 -7.45 -7.61 31.38
C VAL A 222 -8.84 -7.36 30.79
N THR A 223 -9.77 -6.83 31.59
CA THR A 223 -11.15 -6.62 31.13
C THR A 223 -11.24 -5.52 30.08
N SER A 224 -10.62 -4.36 30.33
CA SER A 224 -10.64 -3.23 29.38
C SER A 224 -9.90 -3.58 28.09
N ASP A 225 -8.77 -4.27 28.21
CA ASP A 225 -7.96 -4.65 27.07
C ASP A 225 -8.64 -5.70 26.22
N LEU A 226 -9.23 -6.74 26.83
CA LEU A 226 -9.97 -7.75 26.08
C LEU A 226 -11.17 -7.16 25.36
N GLN A 227 -11.90 -6.21 25.97
CA GLN A 227 -13.01 -5.53 25.29
C GLN A 227 -12.54 -4.78 24.04
N LEU A 228 -11.48 -3.99 24.16
CA LEU A 228 -10.89 -3.27 23.04
C LEU A 228 -10.35 -4.22 21.97
N CYS A 229 -9.65 -5.28 22.40
CA CYS A 229 -9.12 -6.29 21.51
C CYS A 229 -10.24 -7.00 20.76
N TYR A 230 -11.32 -7.41 21.42
CA TYR A 230 -12.42 -8.14 20.80
C TYR A 230 -13.17 -7.33 19.75
N CYS A 231 -13.29 -6.02 19.91
CA CYS A 231 -13.91 -5.16 18.89
C CYS A 231 -13.17 -5.20 17.54
N TYR A 232 -11.86 -5.44 17.55
CA TYR A 232 -11.05 -5.44 16.33
C TYR A 232 -10.58 -6.83 15.92
N TRP A 233 -10.09 -7.63 16.86
CA TRP A 233 -9.44 -8.90 16.57
C TRP A 233 -10.42 -10.04 16.34
N LEU A 234 -11.61 -10.06 16.94
CA LEU A 234 -12.63 -11.06 16.60
C LEU A 234 -13.02 -11.00 15.11
N PRO A 235 -13.39 -9.84 14.52
CA PRO A 235 -13.73 -9.81 13.10
C PRO A 235 -12.52 -10.11 12.21
N MET A 236 -11.32 -9.62 12.56
CA MET A 236 -10.11 -9.94 11.80
C MET A 236 -9.79 -11.44 11.82
N GLN A 237 -9.93 -12.11 12.96
CA GLN A 237 -9.75 -13.56 13.03
C GLN A 237 -10.84 -14.33 12.30
N GLY A 238 -12.08 -13.86 12.35
CA GLY A 238 -13.17 -14.40 11.53
C GLY A 238 -12.79 -14.41 10.05
N ILE A 239 -12.27 -13.30 9.53
CA ILE A 239 -11.78 -13.18 8.14
C ILE A 239 -10.58 -14.10 7.89
N SER A 240 -9.59 -14.08 8.79
CA SER A 240 -8.36 -14.88 8.70
C SER A 240 -8.65 -16.39 8.58
N PHE A 241 -9.52 -16.91 9.44
CA PHE A 241 -9.85 -18.33 9.45
C PHE A 241 -10.82 -18.75 8.35
N SER A 242 -11.69 -17.85 7.87
CA SER A 242 -12.68 -18.17 6.83
C SER A 242 -12.19 -17.96 5.40
N LEU A 243 -11.47 -16.87 5.12
CA LEU A 243 -11.15 -16.43 3.75
C LEU A 243 -9.66 -16.52 3.42
N ILE A 244 -8.78 -16.37 4.40
CA ILE A 244 -7.35 -16.28 4.16
C ILE A 244 -6.71 -17.68 4.11
N PRO A 245 -5.97 -18.02 3.04
CA PRO A 245 -5.24 -19.28 2.97
C PRO A 245 -4.28 -19.44 4.15
N THR A 246 -4.19 -20.65 4.69
CA THR A 246 -3.43 -20.96 5.92
C THR A 246 -2.01 -20.40 5.93
N ALA A 247 -1.28 -20.50 4.80
CA ALA A 247 0.09 -19.98 4.67
C ALA A 247 0.20 -18.44 4.72
N LEU A 248 -0.90 -17.71 4.48
CA LEU A 248 -0.96 -16.24 4.44
C LEU A 248 -1.59 -15.62 5.68
N ARG A 249 -2.12 -16.42 6.61
CA ARG A 249 -2.83 -15.91 7.79
C ARG A 249 -1.95 -14.98 8.63
N VAL A 250 -0.70 -15.36 8.90
CA VAL A 250 0.21 -14.49 9.68
C VAL A 250 0.51 -13.19 8.93
N VAL A 251 0.72 -13.24 7.62
CA VAL A 251 0.96 -12.03 6.80
C VAL A 251 -0.25 -11.10 6.86
N PHE A 252 -1.47 -11.65 6.76
CA PHE A 252 -2.71 -10.89 6.92
C PHE A 252 -2.81 -10.28 8.32
N MET A 253 -2.54 -11.05 9.38
CA MET A 253 -2.59 -10.55 10.76
C MET A 253 -1.53 -9.47 11.01
N SER A 254 -0.32 -9.62 10.48
CA SER A 254 0.72 -8.59 10.53
C SER A 254 0.28 -7.29 9.86
N ALA A 255 -0.46 -7.35 8.74
CA ALA A 255 -1.02 -6.18 8.09
C ALA A 255 -2.15 -5.54 8.94
N ALA A 256 -3.02 -6.37 9.52
CA ALA A 256 -4.07 -5.91 10.43
C ALA A 256 -3.49 -5.21 11.68
N SER A 257 -2.35 -5.67 12.20
CA SER A 257 -1.66 -5.00 13.32
C SER A 257 -1.29 -3.55 13.02
N LEU A 258 -0.87 -3.22 11.78
CA LEU A 258 -0.60 -1.83 11.41
C LEU A 258 -1.90 -0.99 11.44
N GLY A 259 -3.01 -1.57 10.98
CA GLY A 259 -4.33 -0.94 11.04
C GLY A 259 -4.80 -0.68 12.47
N TRP A 260 -4.59 -1.64 13.38
CA TRP A 260 -4.86 -1.48 14.81
C TRP A 260 -4.11 -0.29 15.41
N GLN A 261 -2.81 -0.17 15.12
CA GLN A 261 -1.97 0.90 15.67
C GLN A 261 -2.36 2.28 15.15
N LEU A 262 -2.74 2.37 13.87
CA LEU A 262 -3.31 3.59 13.30
C LEU A 262 -4.63 3.96 13.98
N GLY A 263 -5.50 2.98 14.23
CA GLY A 263 -6.79 3.18 14.91
C GLY A 263 -6.62 3.68 16.34
N LEU A 264 -5.75 3.03 17.13
CA LEU A 264 -5.44 3.45 18.50
C LEU A 264 -4.89 4.88 18.54
N GLY A 265 -3.93 5.19 17.67
CA GLY A 265 -3.34 6.52 17.70
C GLY A 265 -4.28 7.62 17.16
N ALA A 266 -5.19 7.30 16.22
CA ALA A 266 -6.26 8.23 15.84
C ALA A 266 -7.21 8.54 17.01
N ALA A 267 -7.54 7.53 17.83
CA ALA A 267 -8.34 7.72 19.04
C ALA A 267 -7.60 8.61 20.07
N MET A 268 -6.29 8.41 20.25
CA MET A 268 -5.48 9.25 21.14
C MET A 268 -5.45 10.73 20.70
N LEU A 269 -5.25 11.00 19.40
CA LEU A 269 -5.25 12.37 18.87
C LEU A 269 -6.58 13.09 19.11
N ARG A 270 -7.70 12.37 19.03
CA ARG A 270 -9.03 12.93 19.30
C ARG A 270 -9.21 13.30 20.78
N SER A 271 -8.57 12.56 21.69
CA SER A 271 -8.63 12.83 23.13
C SER A 271 -7.73 13.99 23.56
N SER A 272 -6.65 14.29 22.85
CA SER A 272 -5.73 15.39 23.18
C SER A 272 -6.14 16.75 22.61
N GLY A 273 -7.14 16.77 21.73
CA GLY A 273 -7.61 17.98 21.04
C GLY A 273 -8.94 18.55 21.57
N GLY A 274 -9.42 18.08 22.71
CA GLY A 274 -10.54 18.66 23.47
C GLY A 274 -10.04 19.23 24.78
#